data_AF-A0A7X6YRA0-F1
#
_entry.id   AF-A0A7X6YRA0-F1
#
_cell.length_a   1.000
_cell.length_b   1.000
_cell.length_c   1.000
_cell.angle_alpha   90.00
_cell.angle_beta   90.00
_cell.angle_gamma   90.00
#
_symmetry.space_group_name_H-M   'P 1'
#
loop_
_entity.id
_entity.type
_entity.pdbx_description
1 polymer ?
#
loop_
_entity_poly.entity_id
_entity_poly.type
_entity_poly.pdbx_seq_one_letter_code
_entity_poly.pdbx_strand_id
1 'polypeptide(L)' 'MDINIRRAVLQNMHKATFEDVQDTIDDAIQSGDEKILPGLGVLFEVLYNNSDMNGKKAIIEKLVQGLQ' A
#
# COMPACT_ATOMS: atom_id res chain seq x y z
N MET A 1 -3.01 22.20 10.77
CA MET A 1 -1.74 21.65 10.27
C MET A 1 -2.12 20.63 9.21
N ASP A 2 -2.16 21.04 7.94
CA ASP A 2 -2.49 20.13 6.83
C ASP A 2 -1.34 19.17 6.59
N ILE A 3 -1.29 18.11 7.40
CA ILE A 3 -0.46 16.95 7.12
C ILE A 3 -0.93 16.45 5.76
N ASN A 4 -0.15 16.74 4.72
CA ASN A 4 -0.38 16.18 3.41
C ASN A 4 -0.01 14.70 3.51
N ILE A 5 -0.95 13.87 3.97
CA ILE A 5 -0.77 12.43 4.17
C ILE A 5 -0.18 11.82 2.89
N ARG A 6 -0.63 12.28 1.72
CA ARG A 6 -0.06 11.90 0.42
C ARG A 6 1.45 12.15 0.31
N ARG A 7 1.93 13.32 0.74
CA ARG A 7 3.36 13.65 0.71
C ARG A 7 4.14 12.86 1.76
N ALA A 8 3.58 12.68 2.95
CA ALA A 8 4.21 11.89 4.01
C ALA A 8 4.38 10.42 3.61
N VAL A 9 3.33 9.82 3.01
CA VAL A 9 3.37 8.44 2.49
C VAL A 9 4.42 8.32 1.38
N LEU A 10 4.41 9.23 0.39
CA LEU A 10 5.41 9.20 -0.69
C LEU A 10 6.84 9.41 -0.19
N GLN A 11 7.06 10.25 0.82
CA GLN A 11 8.38 10.46 1.40
C GLN A 11 8.86 9.26 2.22
N ASN A 12 7.98 8.63 3.00
CA ASN A 12 8.32 7.45 3.79
C ASN A 12 8.56 6.21 2.92
N MET A 13 7.90 6.14 1.76
CA MET A 13 8.00 5.04 0.82
C MET A 13 9.06 5.27 -0.28
N HIS A 14 9.77 6.39 -0.24
CA HIS A 14 10.82 6.69 -1.21
C HIS A 14 11.99 5.71 -1.03
N LYS A 15 12.27 4.92 -2.08
CA LYS A 15 13.19 3.75 -2.06
C LYS A 15 12.70 2.56 -1.24
N ALA A 16 11.40 2.46 -0.98
CA ALA A 16 10.82 1.26 -0.38
C ALA A 16 11.12 0.03 -1.26
N THR A 17 11.55 -1.04 -0.62
CA THR A 17 11.74 -2.34 -1.26
C THR A 17 10.40 -3.06 -1.43
N PHE A 18 10.43 -4.18 -2.14
CA PHE A 18 9.26 -5.06 -2.25
C PHE A 18 8.72 -5.48 -0.87
N GLU A 19 9.61 -5.86 0.04
CA GLU A 19 9.27 -6.30 1.39
C GLU A 19 8.68 -5.15 2.21
N ASP A 20 9.26 -3.94 2.14
CA ASP A 20 8.72 -2.77 2.85
C ASP A 20 7.29 -2.42 2.41
N VAL A 21 7.02 -2.50 1.10
CA VAL A 21 5.68 -2.24 0.55
C VAL A 21 4.71 -3.35 0.92
N GLN A 22 5.14 -4.61 0.89
CA GLN A 22 4.32 -5.74 1.29
C GLN A 22 3.91 -5.64 2.75
N ASP A 23 4.87 -5.44 3.65
CA ASP A 23 4.64 -5.35 5.10
C ASP A 23 3.70 -4.18 5.41
N THR A 24 3.88 -3.03 4.75
CA THR A 24 3.00 -1.86 4.91
C THR A 24 1.55 -2.16 4.48
N ILE A 25 1.37 -2.91 3.39
CA ILE A 25 0.04 -3.32 2.90
C ILE A 25 -0.60 -4.28 3.89
N ASP A 26 0.13 -5.31 4.31
CA ASP A 26 -0.35 -6.35 5.21
C ASP A 26 -0.74 -5.74 6.57
N ASP A 27 0.08 -4.82 7.10
CA ASP A 27 -0.21 -4.06 8.32
C ASP A 27 -1.44 -3.16 8.18
N ALA A 28 -1.60 -2.46 7.05
CA ALA A 28 -2.75 -1.59 6.82
C ALA A 28 -4.05 -2.41 6.77
N ILE A 29 -4.06 -3.52 6.03
CA ILE A 29 -5.21 -4.42 5.92
C ILE A 29 -5.54 -5.04 7.30
N GLN A 30 -4.53 -5.51 8.03
CA GLN A 30 -4.73 -6.11 9.34
C GLN A 30 -5.23 -5.10 10.38
N SER A 31 -4.77 -3.85 10.31
CA SER A 31 -5.18 -2.79 11.23
C SER A 31 -6.61 -2.31 10.98
N GLY A 32 -7.15 -2.48 9.76
CA GLY A 32 -8.53 -2.11 9.41
C GLY A 32 -8.89 -0.64 9.67
N ASP A 33 -7.88 0.24 9.77
CA ASP A 33 -8.06 1.59 10.27
C ASP A 33 -8.62 2.48 9.14
N GLU A 34 -9.93 2.73 9.15
CA GLU A 34 -10.67 3.48 8.11
C GLU A 34 -10.13 4.90 7.85
N LYS A 35 -9.36 5.46 8.80
CA LYS A 35 -8.65 6.74 8.63
C LYS A 35 -7.46 6.65 7.67
N ILE A 36 -6.87 5.47 7.50
CA ILE A 36 -5.69 5.20 6.65
C ILE A 36 -6.12 4.54 5.33
N LEU A 37 -7.21 3.76 5.34
CA LEU A 37 -7.86 3.19 4.17
C LEU A 37 -9.16 3.98 3.83
N PRO A 38 -9.07 5.17 3.20
CA PRO A 38 -10.26 5.77 2.59
C PRO A 38 -10.82 4.79 1.53
N GLY A 39 -12.00 5.03 0.94
CA GLY A 39 -12.65 4.07 0.02
C GLY A 39 -11.75 3.46 -1.08
N LEU A 40 -10.69 4.14 -1.52
CA LEU A 40 -9.67 3.58 -2.44
C LEU A 40 -8.86 2.42 -1.82
N GLY A 41 -8.54 2.52 -0.53
CA GLY A 41 -7.89 1.50 0.28
C GLY A 41 -8.74 0.24 0.42
N VAL A 42 -10.05 0.38 0.65
CA VAL A 42 -10.97 -0.78 0.70
C VAL A 42 -11.04 -1.49 -0.66
N LEU A 43 -11.07 -0.73 -1.77
CA LEU A 43 -11.03 -1.33 -3.11
C LEU A 43 -9.70 -2.05 -3.37
N PHE A 44 -8.58 -1.49 -2.90
CA PHE A 44 -7.28 -2.12 -3.00
C PHE A 44 -7.19 -3.40 -2.16
N GLU A 45 -7.68 -3.38 -0.92
CA GLU A 45 -7.75 -4.54 -0.04
C GLU A 45 -8.53 -5.68 -0.71
N VAL A 46 -9.70 -5.39 -1.28
CA VAL A 46 -10.49 -6.39 -2.01
C VAL A 46 -9.70 -6.94 -3.20
N LEU A 47 -9.04 -6.09 -4.00
CA LEU A 47 -8.19 -6.55 -5.11
C LEU A 47 -7.05 -7.45 -4.62
N TYR A 48 -6.34 -7.03 -3.58
CA TYR A 48 -5.17 -7.70 -3.05
C TYR A 48 -5.55 -9.05 -2.40
N ASN A 49 -6.60 -9.08 -1.58
CA ASN A 49 -7.09 -10.31 -0.94
C ASN A 49 -7.67 -11.32 -1.93
N ASN A 50 -8.21 -10.86 -3.07
CA ASN A 50 -8.70 -11.75 -4.14
C ASN A 50 -7.60 -12.12 -5.16
N SER A 51 -6.38 -11.63 -5.00
CA SER A 51 -5.26 -11.98 -5.87
C SER A 51 -4.51 -13.22 -5.35
N ASP A 52 -4.06 -14.07 -6.27
CA ASP A 52 -3.14 -15.17 -5.96
C ASP A 52 -1.72 -14.63 -5.67
N MET A 53 -0.78 -15.51 -5.28
CA MET A 53 0.58 -15.08 -4.93
C MET A 53 1.28 -14.30 -6.07
N ASN A 54 1.07 -14.72 -7.32
CA ASN A 54 1.64 -14.05 -8.48
C ASN A 54 0.99 -12.68 -8.72
N GLY A 55 -0.32 -12.57 -8.54
CA GLY A 55 -1.05 -11.31 -8.62
C GLY A 55 -0.64 -10.32 -7.54
N LYS A 56 -0.53 -10.77 -6.29
CA LYS A 56 -0.01 -9.96 -5.16
C LYS A 56 1.39 -9.44 -5.46
N LYS A 57 2.28 -10.32 -5.93
CA LYS A 57 3.65 -9.95 -6.34
C LYS A 57 3.64 -8.89 -7.45
N ALA A 58 2.84 -9.08 -8.49
CA ALA A 58 2.74 -8.12 -9.59
C ALA A 58 2.16 -6.76 -9.15
N ILE A 59 1.24 -6.75 -8.19
CA ILE A 59 0.71 -5.52 -7.59
C ILE A 59 1.83 -4.77 -6.85
N ILE A 60 2.56 -5.46 -5.97
CA ILE A 60 3.65 -4.86 -5.18
C ILE A 60 4.79 -4.37 -6.07
N GLU A 61 5.20 -5.16 -7.07
CA GLU A 61 6.25 -4.75 -8.03
C GLU A 61 5.89 -3.46 -8.77
N LYS A 62 4.63 -3.30 -9.20
CA LYS A 62 4.15 -2.06 -9.83
C LYS A 62 4.16 -0.87 -8.88
N LEU A 63 3.82 -1.10 -7.60
CA LEU A 63 3.86 -0.06 -6.58
C LEU A 63 5.30 0.39 -6.32
N VAL A 64 6.23 -0.54 -6.13
CA VAL A 64 7.66 -0.24 -5.95
C VAL A 64 8.21 0.55 -7.15
N GLN A 65 7.89 0.14 -8.38
CA GLN A 65 8.30 0.85 -9.59
C GLN A 65 7.73 2.28 -9.67
N GLY A 66 6.50 2.51 -9.18
CA GLY A 66 5.88 3.84 -9.17
C GLY A 66 6.35 4.75 -8.03
N LEU A 67 7.08 4.22 -7.05
CA LEU A 67 7.64 4.93 -5.90
C LEU A 67 9.13 5.31 -6.09
N GLN A 68 9.77 4.81 -7.16
CA GLN A 68 11.12 5.16 -7.61
C GLN A 68 11.11 6.42 -8.47
#